data_AF-A0A2K4MSU3-F1
#
_entry.id   AF-A0A2K4MSU3-F1
#
_cell.length_a   1.000
_cell.length_b   1.000
_cell.length_c   1.000
_cell.angle_alpha   90.00
_cell.angle_beta   90.00
_cell.angle_gamma   90.00
#
_symmetry.space_group_name_H-M   'P 1'
#
loop_
_entity.id
_entity.type
_entity.pdbx_description
1 polymer ?
#
loop_
_entity_poly.entity_id
_entity_poly.type
_entity_poly.pdbx_seq_one_letter_code
_entity_poly.pdbx_strand_id
1 'polypeptide(L)' 'MQIHHVGDHRPLRAAEYPAIGDQLDVLWRWAAALPAALRTPELEAMLSHIEAVKTKYEKGGEDASG' A
#
# COMPACT_ATOMS: atom_id res chain seq x y z
N MET A 1 -10.45 0.33 -43.24
CA MET A 1 -9.66 0.21 -42.00
C MET A 1 -10.44 0.90 -40.90
N GLN A 2 -10.93 0.16 -39.91
CA GLN A 2 -11.57 0.75 -38.72
C GLN A 2 -10.45 1.04 -37.71
N ILE A 3 -10.17 2.31 -37.47
CA ILE A 3 -9.27 2.73 -36.39
C ILE A 3 -10.11 2.68 -35.11
N HIS A 4 -9.93 1.66 -34.29
CA HIS A 4 -10.51 1.64 -32.95
C HIS A 4 -9.83 2.74 -32.12
N HIS A 5 -10.47 3.91 -32.02
CA HIS A 5 -10.14 4.90 -31.02
C HIS A 5 -10.47 4.29 -29.65
N VAL A 6 -9.50 3.61 -29.05
CA VAL A 6 -9.56 3.27 -27.63
C VAL A 6 -9.47 4.61 -26.90
N GLY A 7 -10.59 5.09 -26.37
CA GLY A 7 -10.63 6.32 -25.58
C GLY A 7 -9.60 6.27 -24.45
N ASP A 8 -9.14 7.43 -23.99
CA ASP A 8 -8.23 7.47 -22.85
C ASP A 8 -8.96 7.00 -21.58
N HIS A 9 -8.85 5.70 -21.28
CA HIS A 9 -9.48 5.09 -20.12
C HIS A 9 -8.68 5.26 -18.83
N ARG A 10 -7.50 5.90 -18.86
CA ARG A 10 -6.70 6.17 -17.65
C ARG A 10 -7.48 6.94 -16.57
N PRO A 11 -8.18 8.05 -16.87
CA PRO A 11 -8.99 8.75 -15.87
C PRO A 11 -10.15 7.91 -15.34
N LEU A 12 -10.81 7.14 -16.23
CA LEU A 12 -11.90 6.24 -15.83
C LEU A 12 -11.42 5.17 -14.86
N ARG A 13 -10.27 4.54 -15.15
CA ARG A 13 -9.67 3.54 -14.26
C ARG A 13 -9.23 4.12 -12.92
N ALA A 14 -8.66 5.32 -12.92
CA ALA A 14 -8.23 5.97 -11.69
C ALA A 14 -9.40 6.27 -10.74
N ALA A 15 -10.59 6.58 -11.28
CA ALA A 15 -11.80 6.82 -10.49
C ALA A 15 -12.35 5.54 -9.82
N GLU A 16 -12.07 4.37 -10.40
CA GLU A 16 -12.55 3.07 -9.90
C GLU A 16 -11.59 2.41 -8.91
N TYR A 17 -10.34 2.87 -8.84
CA TYR A 17 -9.37 2.27 -7.94
C TYR A 17 -9.63 2.66 -6.48
N PRO A 18 -9.34 1.75 -5.52
CA PRO A 18 -9.27 2.11 -4.10
C PRO A 18 -8.29 3.26 -3.88
N ALA A 19 -8.36 3.92 -2.71
CA ALA A 19 -7.38 4.95 -2.37
C ALA A 19 -5.95 4.38 -2.48
N ILE A 20 -5.00 5.20 -2.96
CA ILE A 20 -3.61 4.75 -3.16
C ILE A 20 -3.01 4.19 -1.87
N GLY A 21 -3.35 4.78 -0.71
CA GLY A 21 -2.93 4.27 0.59
C GLY A 21 -3.38 2.83 0.84
N ASP A 22 -4.63 2.49 0.52
CA ASP A 22 -5.18 1.14 0.68
C ASP A 22 -4.52 0.15 -0.29
N GLN A 23 -4.28 0.57 -1.54
CA GLN A 23 -3.56 -0.24 -2.52
C GLN A 23 -2.14 -0.58 -2.02
N LEU A 24 -1.41 0.40 -1.49
CA LEU A 24 -0.07 0.22 -0.95
C LEU A 24 -0.08 -0.62 0.34
N ASP A 25 -1.06 -0.44 1.21
CA ASP A 25 -1.21 -1.22 2.45
C ASP A 25 -1.40 -2.72 2.17
N VAL A 26 -2.15 -3.08 1.13
CA VAL A 26 -2.24 -4.49 0.67
C VAL A 26 -0.87 -5.02 0.27
N LEU A 27 -0.11 -4.27 -0.52
CA LEU A 27 1.24 -4.67 -0.94
C LEU A 27 2.18 -4.84 0.24
N TRP A 28 2.14 -3.92 1.22
CA TRP A 28 2.97 -4.00 2.42
C TRP A 28 2.63 -5.20 3.29
N ARG A 29 1.35 -5.52 3.47
CA ARG A 29 0.93 -6.73 4.19
C ARG A 29 1.45 -7.99 3.51
N TRP A 30 1.38 -8.05 2.18
CA TRP A 30 1.92 -9.19 1.42
C TRP A 30 3.43 -9.30 1.58
N ALA A 31 4.15 -8.19 1.45
CA ALA A 31 5.59 -8.17 1.61
C ALA A 31 6.03 -8.59 3.03
N ALA A 32 5.30 -8.14 4.05
CA ALA A 32 5.50 -8.53 5.46
C ALA A 32 5.15 -10.00 5.73
N ALA A 33 4.37 -10.66 4.87
CA ALA A 33 4.02 -12.08 4.98
C ALA A 33 5.01 -13.00 4.24
N LEU A 34 5.92 -12.46 3.43
CA LEU A 34 6.91 -13.27 2.72
C LEU A 34 7.84 -13.99 3.70
N PRO A 35 8.32 -15.22 3.40
CA PRO A 35 9.40 -15.85 4.14
C PRO A 35 10.64 -14.95 4.18
N ALA A 36 11.33 -14.90 5.33
CA ALA A 36 12.53 -14.06 5.50
C ALA A 36 13.61 -14.33 4.43
N ALA A 37 13.75 -15.59 3.99
CA ALA A 37 14.68 -15.97 2.93
C ALA A 37 14.38 -15.32 1.56
N LEU A 38 13.16 -14.82 1.34
CA LEU A 38 12.74 -14.15 0.10
C LEU A 38 12.72 -12.62 0.23
N ARG A 39 13.06 -12.07 1.39
CA ARG A 39 13.09 -10.62 1.61
C ARG A 39 14.48 -10.10 1.31
N THR A 40 14.55 -9.09 0.44
CA THR A 40 15.81 -8.40 0.16
C THR A 40 16.18 -7.51 1.36
N PRO A 41 17.47 -7.15 1.51
CA PRO A 41 17.89 -6.21 2.55
C PRO A 41 17.15 -4.87 2.48
N GLU A 42 16.85 -4.40 1.26
CA GLU A 42 16.07 -3.17 1.04
C GLU A 42 14.63 -3.30 1.56
N LEU A 43 13.97 -4.44 1.29
CA LEU A 43 12.63 -4.69 1.78
C LEU A 43 12.59 -4.77 3.32
N GLU A 44 13.56 -5.46 3.93
CA GLU A 44 13.66 -5.54 5.39
C GLU A 44 13.89 -4.16 6.03
N ALA A 45 14.76 -3.34 5.43
CA ALA A 45 14.99 -1.98 5.91
C ALA A 45 13.70 -1.13 5.87
N MET A 46 12.92 -1.26 4.80
CA MET A 46 11.66 -0.54 4.66
C MET A 46 10.60 -1.02 5.65
N LEU A 47 10.43 -2.35 5.81
CA LEU A 47 9.50 -2.91 6.79
C LEU A 47 9.86 -2.49 8.22
N SER A 48 11.14 -2.53 8.57
CA SER A 48 11.66 -2.06 9.87
C SER A 48 11.37 -0.57 10.08
N HIS A 49 11.56 0.26 9.06
CA HIS A 49 11.25 1.69 9.15
C HIS A 49 9.76 1.93 9.39
N ILE A 50 8.88 1.24 8.65
CA ILE A 50 7.42 1.34 8.82
C ILE A 50 7.01 0.91 10.23
N GLU A 51 7.56 -0.19 10.73
CA GLU A 51 7.26 -0.68 12.09
C GLU A 51 7.75 0.28 13.17
N ALA A 52 8.93 0.88 12.99
CA ALA A 52 9.45 1.90 13.90
C ALA A 52 8.56 3.14 13.92
N VAL A 53 8.01 3.57 12.78
CA VAL A 53 7.04 4.67 12.72
C VAL A 53 5.75 4.32 13.44
N LYS A 54 5.19 3.11 13.22
CA LYS A 54 3.97 2.64 13.90
C LYS A 54 4.17 2.51 15.42
N THR A 55 5.35 2.07 15.85
CA THR A 55 5.72 1.99 17.26
C THR A 55 5.87 3.39 17.87
N LYS A 56 6.49 4.34 17.14
CA LYS A 56 6.70 5.71 17.60
C LYS A 56 5.39 6.48 17.74
N TYR A 57 4.47 6.27 16.80
CA TYR A 57 3.14 6.85 16.81
C TYR A 57 2.16 5.70 16.99
N GLU A 58 2.09 5.17 18.21
CA GLU A 58 1.05 4.22 18.57
C GLU A 58 -0.27 4.78 18.05
N LYS A 59 -0.98 3.98 17.25
CA LYS A 59 -2.33 4.32 16.83
C LYS A 59 -3.08 4.47 18.14
N GLY A 60 -3.34 5.72 18.54
CA GLY A 60 -3.86 6.06 19.86
C GLY A 60 -4.93 5.05 20.21
N GLY A 61 -4.75 4.39 21.37
CA GLY A 61 -5.70 3.41 21.86
C GLY A 61 -7.11 3.94 21.63
N GLU A 62 -7.98 3.05 21.20
CA GLU A 62 -9.41 3.15 21.50
C GLU A 62 -9.54 3.71 22.93
N ASP A 63 -9.82 5.01 23.08
CA ASP A 63 -10.64 5.67 24.11
C ASP A 63 -10.43 7.21 24.18
N ALA A 64 -11.53 7.90 24.52
CA ALA A 64 -11.63 9.26 25.08
C ALA A 64 -11.81 10.48 24.15
N SER A 65 -12.95 10.59 23.45
CA SER A 65 -13.91 11.73 23.56
C SER A 65 -14.88 11.78 22.37
N GLY A 66 -16.19 11.68 22.63
CA GLY A 66 -17.25 12.16 21.72
C GLY A 66 -18.32 11.14 21.37
#